data_AF-A0A7W1FPF6-F1
#
_entry.id   AF-A0A7W1FPF6-F1
#
_cell.length_a   1.000
_cell.length_b   1.000
_cell.length_c   1.000
_cell.angle_alpha   90.00
_cell.angle_beta   90.00
_cell.angle_gamma   90.00
#
_symmetry.space_group_name_H-M   'P 1'
#
loop_
_entity.id
_entity.type
_entity.pdbx_description
1 polymer ?
#
loop_
_entity_poly.entity_id
_entity_poly.type
_entity_poly.pdbx_seq_one_letter_code
_entity_poly.pdbx_strand_id
1 'polypeptide(L)'
;MSSAHDSLIRLLRAAHAGERAAALAYVGHARSVRDPAEREAIGRIGAEEIAHRARVGEMLAELGGAPSAVRERIFSVIGHTLSCFCHVTGWYCPMYGAGWIERRNIQEYVDAAAFAGQAGRTDLAAELLTMAQVEWDHEQWFRAKVLGHWLRRVLPVWGAPPPRAHLGAVPAAGR
;
A
#
# COMPACT_ATOMS: atom_id res chain seq x y z
N MET A 1 -23.86 13.24 -6.97
CA MET A 1 -22.42 13.03 -7.28
C MET A 1 -21.64 13.32 -6.00
N SER A 2 -20.69 12.46 -5.62
CA SER A 2 -19.84 12.67 -4.43
C SER A 2 -18.87 13.83 -4.72
N SER A 3 -18.67 14.76 -3.79
CA SER A 3 -17.66 15.81 -3.97
C SER A 3 -16.25 15.20 -4.00
N ALA A 4 -15.25 15.94 -4.50
CA ALA A 4 -13.84 15.53 -4.44
C ALA A 4 -13.40 15.29 -2.98
N HIS A 5 -13.85 16.14 -2.06
CA HIS A 5 -13.63 16.00 -0.63
C HIS A 5 -14.19 14.68 -0.06
N ASP A 6 -15.43 14.34 -0.40
CA ASP A 6 -16.06 13.09 0.06
C ASP A 6 -15.38 11.85 -0.53
N SER A 7 -14.95 11.93 -1.79
CA SER A 7 -14.20 10.86 -2.46
C SER A 7 -12.82 10.67 -1.81
N LEU A 8 -12.14 11.76 -1.44
CA LEU A 8 -10.89 11.71 -0.69
C LEU A 8 -11.07 11.01 0.66
N ILE A 9 -12.05 11.44 1.48
CA ILE A 9 -12.33 10.79 2.77
C ILE A 9 -12.64 9.30 2.60
N ARG A 10 -13.39 8.93 1.55
CA ARG A 10 -13.71 7.52 1.27
C ARG A 10 -12.46 6.71 0.96
N LEU A 11 -11.54 7.25 0.15
CA LEU A 11 -10.27 6.60 -0.17
C LEU A 11 -9.36 6.51 1.06
N LEU A 12 -9.19 7.58 1.82
CA LEU A 12 -8.37 7.57 3.04
C LEU A 12 -8.91 6.58 4.08
N ARG A 13 -10.23 6.41 4.20
CA ARG A 13 -10.81 5.34 5.05
C ARG A 13 -10.49 3.94 4.54
N ALA A 14 -10.36 3.76 3.23
CA ALA A 14 -9.96 2.49 2.64
C ALA A 14 -8.46 2.24 2.88
N ALA A 15 -7.61 3.21 2.53
CA ALA A 15 -6.17 3.18 2.74
C ALA A 15 -5.83 2.90 4.21
N HIS A 16 -6.38 3.66 5.16
CA HIS A 16 -6.17 3.47 6.59
C HIS A 16 -6.43 2.03 7.05
N ALA A 17 -7.53 1.41 6.59
CA ALA A 17 -7.84 0.02 6.91
C ALA A 17 -6.91 -0.96 6.16
N GLY A 18 -6.55 -0.64 4.91
CA GLY A 18 -5.55 -1.34 4.11
C GLY A 18 -4.20 -1.42 4.81
N GLU A 19 -3.68 -0.30 5.28
CA GLU A 19 -2.40 -0.22 6.01
C GLU A 19 -2.36 -1.09 7.25
N ARG A 20 -3.49 -1.20 7.95
CA ARG A 20 -3.59 -2.12 9.08
C ARG A 20 -3.52 -3.58 8.65
N ALA A 21 -4.15 -3.96 7.56
CA ALA A 21 -4.04 -5.32 7.05
C ALA A 21 -2.61 -5.62 6.61
N ALA A 22 -1.96 -4.68 5.89
CA ALA A 22 -0.58 -4.79 5.44
C ALA A 22 0.39 -4.94 6.63
N ALA A 23 0.34 -4.02 7.61
CA ALA A 23 1.16 -4.08 8.81
C ALA A 23 1.03 -5.42 9.56
N LEU A 24 -0.21 -5.92 9.74
CA LEU A 24 -0.45 -7.22 10.40
C LEU A 24 0.08 -8.40 9.58
N ALA A 25 -0.10 -8.37 8.25
CA ALA A 25 0.43 -9.39 7.35
C ALA A 25 1.96 -9.40 7.38
N TYR A 26 2.61 -8.23 7.41
CA TYR A 26 4.07 -8.11 7.45
C TYR A 26 4.69 -8.65 8.73
N VAL A 27 4.01 -8.55 9.87
CA VAL A 27 4.45 -9.23 11.11
C VAL A 27 4.57 -10.74 10.91
N GLY A 28 3.59 -11.37 10.25
CA GLY A 28 3.62 -12.81 9.95
C GLY A 28 4.65 -13.16 8.88
N HIS A 29 4.70 -12.35 7.82
CA HIS A 29 5.63 -12.54 6.72
C HIS A 29 7.09 -12.46 7.17
N ALA A 30 7.47 -11.45 7.97
CA ALA A 30 8.82 -11.35 8.52
C ALA A 30 9.19 -12.58 9.39
N ARG A 31 8.22 -13.14 10.11
CA ARG A 31 8.39 -14.34 10.93
C ARG A 31 8.44 -15.63 10.10
N SER A 32 7.87 -15.65 8.89
CA SER A 32 7.86 -16.84 8.04
C SER A 32 9.11 -17.00 7.18
N VAL A 33 9.81 -15.91 6.87
CA VAL A 33 11.05 -15.96 6.07
C VAL A 33 12.26 -16.43 6.90
N ARG A 34 13.16 -17.16 6.24
CA ARG A 34 14.38 -17.71 6.86
C ARG A 34 15.57 -16.76 6.79
N ASP A 35 15.70 -16.01 5.70
CA ASP A 35 16.79 -15.06 5.49
C ASP A 35 16.63 -13.87 6.47
N PRO A 36 17.63 -13.60 7.33
CA PRO A 36 17.57 -12.47 8.26
C PRO A 36 17.49 -11.12 7.55
N ALA A 37 18.11 -10.94 6.38
CA ALA A 37 18.05 -9.69 5.63
C ALA A 37 16.65 -9.43 5.07
N GLU A 38 15.96 -10.48 4.62
CA GLU A 38 14.56 -10.37 4.20
C GLU A 38 13.65 -10.08 5.38
N ARG A 39 13.87 -10.75 6.51
CA ARG A 39 13.12 -10.50 7.74
C ARG A 39 13.23 -9.04 8.17
N GLU A 40 14.44 -8.49 8.16
CA GLU A 40 14.69 -7.10 8.50
C GLU A 40 14.00 -6.16 7.51
N ALA A 41 14.16 -6.38 6.20
CA ALA A 41 13.53 -5.56 5.17
C ALA A 41 11.99 -5.56 5.30
N ILE A 42 11.36 -6.73 5.41
CA ILE A 42 9.91 -6.85 5.61
C ILE A 42 9.47 -6.20 6.93
N GLY A 43 10.29 -6.32 7.98
CA GLY A 43 10.03 -5.67 9.26
C GLY A 43 10.03 -4.14 9.17
N ARG A 44 10.96 -3.56 8.38
CA ARG A 44 10.99 -2.11 8.12
C ARG A 44 9.78 -1.65 7.32
N ILE A 45 9.46 -2.35 6.22
CA ILE A 45 8.25 -2.08 5.42
C ILE A 45 7.01 -2.11 6.32
N GLY A 46 6.86 -3.13 7.16
CA GLY A 46 5.74 -3.21 8.10
C GLY A 46 5.70 -2.09 9.15
N ALA A 47 6.84 -1.52 9.54
CA ALA A 47 6.89 -0.34 10.42
C ALA A 47 6.50 0.93 9.67
N GLU A 48 6.87 1.04 8.40
CA GLU A 48 6.45 2.12 7.50
C GLU A 48 4.92 2.09 7.30
N GLU A 49 4.28 0.92 7.17
CA GLU A 49 2.80 0.85 7.09
C GLU A 49 2.09 1.31 8.38
N ILE A 50 2.71 1.08 9.54
CA ILE A 50 2.17 1.62 10.80
C ILE A 50 2.24 3.15 10.79
N ALA A 51 3.33 3.72 10.28
CA ALA A 51 3.49 5.16 10.15
C ALA A 51 2.53 5.75 9.10
N HIS A 52 2.40 5.12 7.92
CA HIS A 52 1.43 5.48 6.90
C HIS A 52 0.02 5.52 7.46
N ARG A 53 -0.37 4.46 8.17
CA ARG A 53 -1.67 4.39 8.83
C ARG A 53 -1.91 5.54 9.80
N ALA A 54 -0.94 5.83 10.67
CA ALA A 54 -1.05 6.92 11.62
C ALA A 54 -1.29 8.24 10.88
N ARG A 55 -0.50 8.50 9.83
CA ARG A 55 -0.62 9.73 9.06
C ARG A 55 -1.94 9.84 8.30
N VAL A 56 -2.43 8.77 7.68
CA VAL A 56 -3.76 8.76 7.05
C VAL A 56 -4.87 9.04 8.08
N GLY A 57 -4.71 8.56 9.31
CA GLY A 57 -5.62 8.87 10.42
C GLY A 57 -5.67 10.36 10.76
N GLU A 58 -4.50 11.02 10.78
CA GLU A 58 -4.39 12.47 10.97
C GLU A 58 -5.01 13.24 9.80
N MET A 59 -4.71 12.86 8.55
CA MET A 59 -5.32 13.47 7.36
C MET A 59 -6.85 13.35 7.38
N LEU A 60 -7.38 12.20 7.81
CA LEU A 60 -8.82 12.02 8.00
C LEU A 60 -9.37 13.02 9.01
N ALA A 61 -8.70 13.21 10.15
CA ALA A 61 -9.13 14.18 11.16
C ALA A 61 -9.09 15.63 10.64
N GLU A 62 -8.03 16.00 9.91
CA GLU A 62 -7.90 17.32 9.27
C GLU A 62 -9.02 17.62 8.26
N LEU A 63 -9.56 16.58 7.61
CA LEU A 63 -10.68 16.68 6.66
C LEU A 63 -12.06 16.57 7.34
N GLY A 64 -12.11 16.53 8.69
CA GLY A 64 -13.35 16.31 9.44
C GLY A 64 -13.93 14.90 9.30
N GLY A 65 -13.10 13.95 8.83
CA GLY A 65 -13.40 12.53 8.74
C GLY A 65 -12.89 11.74 9.95
N ALA A 66 -13.14 10.44 9.90
CA ALA A 66 -12.64 9.49 10.90
C ALA A 66 -12.48 8.10 10.25
N PRO A 67 -11.58 7.24 10.75
CA PRO A 67 -11.48 5.85 10.34
C PRO A 67 -12.81 5.10 10.39
N SER A 68 -13.01 4.13 9.50
CA SER A 68 -14.23 3.32 9.48
C SER A 68 -14.10 2.09 10.36
N ALA A 69 -14.74 2.09 11.54
CA ALA A 69 -14.68 0.97 12.50
C ALA A 69 -15.06 -0.41 11.90
N VAL A 70 -15.99 -0.44 10.94
CA VAL A 70 -16.37 -1.66 10.23
C VAL A 70 -15.23 -2.16 9.35
N ARG A 71 -14.62 -1.29 8.54
CA ARG A 71 -13.46 -1.65 7.71
C ARG A 71 -12.28 -2.06 8.57
N GLU A 72 -12.03 -1.36 9.66
CA GLU A 72 -10.99 -1.68 10.63
C GLU A 72 -11.10 -3.12 11.12
N ARG A 73 -12.31 -3.56 11.49
CA ARG A 73 -12.55 -4.94 11.92
C ARG A 73 -12.30 -5.94 10.79
N ILE A 74 -12.85 -5.69 9.61
CA ILE A 74 -12.71 -6.59 8.45
C ILE A 74 -11.24 -6.74 8.07
N PHE A 75 -10.52 -5.62 7.93
CA PHE A 75 -9.12 -5.61 7.51
C PHE A 75 -8.18 -6.13 8.60
N SER A 76 -8.55 -6.01 9.89
CA SER A 76 -7.85 -6.73 10.95
C SER A 76 -7.93 -8.24 10.75
N VAL A 77 -9.11 -8.77 10.44
CA VAL A 77 -9.29 -10.22 10.20
C VAL A 77 -8.48 -10.64 8.98
N ILE A 78 -8.53 -9.87 7.90
CA ILE A 78 -7.75 -10.12 6.68
C ILE A 78 -6.25 -10.15 7.01
N GLY A 79 -5.73 -9.12 7.68
CA GLY A 79 -4.31 -9.02 8.04
C GLY A 79 -3.82 -10.20 8.89
N HIS A 80 -4.55 -10.57 9.94
CA HIS A 80 -4.20 -11.75 10.76
C HIS A 80 -4.28 -13.05 9.95
N THR A 81 -5.28 -13.17 9.07
CA THR A 81 -5.42 -14.33 8.20
C THR A 81 -4.20 -14.45 7.30
N LEU A 82 -3.84 -13.38 6.56
CA LEU A 82 -2.65 -13.35 5.71
C LEU A 82 -1.38 -13.66 6.50
N SER A 83 -1.23 -13.07 7.68
CA SER A 83 -0.12 -13.33 8.62
C SER A 83 0.06 -14.82 8.92
N CYS A 84 -1.03 -15.53 9.25
CA CYS A 84 -1.01 -16.98 9.46
C CYS A 84 -0.68 -17.75 8.17
N PHE A 85 -1.28 -17.36 7.04
CA PHE A 85 -1.04 -17.99 5.75
C PHE A 85 0.41 -17.85 5.26
N CYS A 86 1.15 -16.83 5.70
CA CYS A 86 2.57 -16.69 5.39
C CYS A 86 3.42 -17.88 5.85
N HIS A 87 2.98 -18.62 6.88
CA HIS A 87 3.69 -19.81 7.37
C HIS A 87 3.38 -21.08 6.58
N VAL A 88 2.26 -21.12 5.85
CA VAL A 88 1.75 -22.32 5.17
C VAL A 88 2.02 -22.27 3.67
N THR A 89 2.00 -21.09 3.08
CA THR A 89 2.08 -20.90 1.62
C THR A 89 3.51 -20.82 1.08
N GLY A 90 4.50 -21.05 1.94
CA GLY A 90 5.92 -20.98 1.60
C GLY A 90 6.43 -19.54 1.43
N TRP A 91 7.49 -19.38 0.64
CA TRP A 91 8.16 -18.08 0.46
C TRP A 91 7.59 -17.23 -0.68
N TYR A 92 7.27 -17.86 -1.82
CA TYR A 92 6.91 -17.13 -3.04
C TYR A 92 5.55 -16.44 -2.94
N CYS A 93 4.53 -17.12 -2.39
CA CYS A 93 3.17 -16.56 -2.33
C CYS A 93 3.08 -15.30 -1.44
N PRO A 94 3.68 -15.25 -0.23
CA PRO A 94 3.73 -14.01 0.55
C PRO A 94 4.50 -12.88 -0.13
N MET A 95 5.64 -13.17 -0.77
CA MET A 95 6.41 -12.18 -1.54
C MET A 95 5.62 -11.60 -2.71
N TYR A 96 4.93 -12.47 -3.45
CA TYR A 96 4.07 -12.08 -4.55
C TYR A 96 2.86 -11.26 -4.07
N GLY A 97 2.17 -11.74 -3.03
CA GLY A 97 1.00 -11.08 -2.47
C GLY A 97 1.33 -9.69 -1.92
N ALA A 98 2.46 -9.56 -1.22
CA ALA A 98 2.94 -8.28 -0.70
C ALA A 98 3.17 -7.27 -1.83
N GLY A 99 3.99 -7.60 -2.84
CA GLY A 99 4.24 -6.66 -3.94
C GLY A 99 2.98 -6.29 -4.73
N TRP A 100 1.98 -7.19 -4.82
CA TRP A 100 0.69 -6.85 -5.41
C TRP A 100 -0.13 -5.88 -4.55
N ILE A 101 -0.08 -6.01 -3.22
CA ILE A 101 -0.69 -5.06 -2.28
C ILE A 101 -0.03 -3.68 -2.45
N GLU A 102 1.30 -3.63 -2.43
CA GLU A 102 2.06 -2.38 -2.61
C GLU A 102 1.71 -1.68 -3.93
N ARG A 103 1.61 -2.45 -5.03
CA ARG A 103 1.18 -1.89 -6.31
C ARG A 103 -0.18 -1.20 -6.25
N ARG A 104 -1.10 -1.72 -5.44
CA ARG A 104 -2.42 -1.11 -5.24
C ARG A 104 -2.33 0.13 -4.37
N ASN A 105 -1.56 0.10 -3.28
CA ASN A 105 -1.34 1.26 -2.41
C ASN A 105 -0.79 2.46 -3.20
N ILE A 106 0.19 2.24 -4.11
CA ILE A 106 0.67 3.30 -5.02
C ILE A 106 -0.49 3.98 -5.76
N GLN A 107 -1.41 3.19 -6.33
CA GLN A 107 -2.54 3.76 -7.08
C GLN A 107 -3.54 4.46 -6.15
N GLU A 108 -3.84 3.87 -5.00
CA GLU A 108 -4.78 4.44 -4.02
C GLU A 108 -4.27 5.81 -3.52
N TYR A 109 -2.98 5.96 -3.27
CA TYR A 109 -2.38 7.24 -2.89
C TYR A 109 -2.32 8.25 -4.03
N VAL A 110 -2.02 7.83 -5.27
CA VAL A 110 -2.08 8.72 -6.45
C VAL A 110 -3.51 9.22 -6.68
N ASP A 111 -4.52 8.35 -6.58
CA ASP A 111 -5.92 8.72 -6.73
C ASP A 111 -6.37 9.65 -5.61
N ALA A 112 -5.96 9.37 -4.36
CA ALA A 112 -6.22 10.24 -3.22
C ALA A 112 -5.58 11.63 -3.41
N ALA A 113 -4.33 11.68 -3.91
CA ALA A 113 -3.65 12.94 -4.21
C ALA A 113 -4.40 13.77 -5.25
N ALA A 114 -4.93 13.12 -6.30
CA ALA A 114 -5.74 13.79 -7.31
C ALA A 114 -7.02 14.39 -6.72
N PHE A 115 -7.73 13.67 -5.84
CA PHE A 115 -8.90 14.21 -5.16
C PHE A 115 -8.56 15.31 -4.16
N ALA A 116 -7.43 15.22 -3.46
CA ALA A 116 -6.93 16.28 -2.59
C ALA A 116 -6.65 17.57 -3.37
N GLY A 117 -6.01 17.47 -4.53
CA GLY A 117 -5.80 18.61 -5.43
C GLY A 117 -7.12 19.23 -5.90
N GLN A 118 -8.09 18.41 -6.31
CA GLN A 118 -9.43 18.88 -6.72
C GLN A 118 -10.22 19.52 -5.56
N ALA A 119 -9.96 19.11 -4.32
CA ALA A 119 -10.55 19.68 -3.12
C ALA A 119 -9.80 20.93 -2.59
N GLY A 120 -8.74 21.38 -3.29
CA GLY A 120 -7.93 22.53 -2.88
C GLY A 120 -6.95 22.26 -1.74
N ARG A 121 -6.76 20.99 -1.35
CA ARG A 121 -5.80 20.54 -0.32
C ARG A 121 -4.49 20.10 -0.97
N THR A 122 -3.78 21.05 -1.56
CA THR A 122 -2.51 20.80 -2.27
C THR A 122 -1.40 20.32 -1.34
N ASP A 123 -1.48 20.70 -0.06
CA ASP A 123 -0.64 20.18 1.03
C ASP A 123 -0.78 18.65 1.15
N LEU A 124 -2.01 18.16 1.28
CA LEU A 124 -2.29 16.72 1.37
C LEU A 124 -1.96 16.00 0.07
N ALA A 125 -2.19 16.64 -1.09
CA ALA A 125 -1.85 16.04 -2.37
C ALA A 125 -0.34 15.75 -2.50
N ALA A 126 0.51 16.69 -2.11
CA ALA A 126 1.96 16.49 -2.14
C ALA A 126 2.42 15.40 -1.17
N GLU A 127 1.79 15.35 0.01
CA GLU A 127 2.10 14.32 1.01
C GLU A 127 1.68 12.92 0.56
N LEU A 128 0.47 12.77 0.02
CA LEU A 128 -0.01 11.50 -0.54
C LEU A 128 0.86 11.01 -1.70
N LEU A 129 1.38 11.91 -2.55
CA LEU A 129 2.36 11.53 -3.58
C LEU A 129 3.70 11.08 -2.99
N THR A 130 4.12 11.66 -1.87
CA THR A 130 5.32 11.20 -1.16
C THR A 130 5.11 9.80 -0.61
N MET A 131 3.95 9.52 -0.01
CA MET A 131 3.59 8.17 0.43
C MET A 131 3.56 7.19 -0.75
N ALA A 132 2.95 7.56 -1.88
CA ALA A 132 2.95 6.73 -3.09
C ALA A 132 4.36 6.37 -3.59
N GLN A 133 5.36 7.24 -3.36
CA GLN A 133 6.76 6.96 -3.70
C GLN A 133 7.40 5.95 -2.74
N VAL A 134 7.01 5.94 -1.47
CA VAL A 134 7.45 4.93 -0.49
C VAL A 134 6.89 3.55 -0.88
N GLU A 135 5.59 3.48 -1.20
CA GLU A 135 4.96 2.24 -1.68
C GLU A 135 5.55 1.74 -3.00
N TRP A 136 6.03 2.66 -3.84
CA TRP A 136 6.79 2.30 -5.02
C TRP A 136 8.11 1.62 -4.66
N ASP A 137 8.83 2.14 -3.66
CA ASP A 137 10.08 1.55 -3.17
C ASP A 137 9.82 0.14 -2.56
N HIS A 138 8.71 -0.03 -1.82
CA HIS A 138 8.24 -1.32 -1.31
C HIS A 138 7.93 -2.31 -2.44
N GLU A 139 7.09 -1.90 -3.39
CA GLU A 139 6.66 -2.72 -4.53
C GLU A 139 7.86 -3.22 -5.33
N GLN A 140 8.84 -2.34 -5.57
CA GLN A 140 10.03 -2.66 -6.36
C GLN A 140 10.93 -3.66 -5.64
N TRP A 141 11.02 -3.58 -4.31
CA TRP A 141 11.73 -4.58 -3.52
C TRP A 141 11.08 -5.97 -3.65
N PHE A 142 9.76 -6.08 -3.43
CA PHE A 142 9.04 -7.35 -3.59
C PHE A 142 9.08 -7.87 -5.03
N ARG A 143 8.88 -6.99 -6.01
CA ARG A 143 8.99 -7.31 -7.44
C ARG A 143 10.35 -7.90 -7.75
N ALA A 144 11.44 -7.31 -7.26
CA ALA A 144 12.79 -7.83 -7.50
C ALA A 144 12.96 -9.25 -6.92
N LYS A 145 12.43 -9.51 -5.71
CA LYS A 145 12.41 -10.85 -5.11
C LYS A 145 11.64 -11.86 -5.97
N VAL A 146 10.42 -11.50 -6.39
CA VAL A 146 9.56 -12.35 -7.23
C VAL A 146 10.20 -12.63 -8.59
N LEU A 147 10.79 -11.62 -9.23
CA LEU A 147 11.49 -11.76 -10.51
C LEU A 147 12.78 -12.59 -10.40
N GLY A 148 13.41 -12.65 -9.21
CA GLY A 148 14.53 -13.54 -8.95
C GLY A 148 14.14 -15.02 -8.88
N HIS A 149 12.86 -15.32 -8.63
CA HIS A 149 12.39 -16.69 -8.40
C HIS A 149 11.95 -17.39 -9.69
N TRP A 150 12.05 -18.72 -9.72
CA TRP A 150 11.74 -19.53 -10.92
C TRP A 150 10.23 -19.60 -11.23
N LEU A 151 9.38 -19.55 -10.20
CA LEU A 151 7.91 -19.59 -10.35
C LEU A 151 7.34 -18.44 -11.19
N ARG A 152 8.09 -17.34 -11.40
CA ARG A 152 7.69 -16.26 -12.31
C ARG A 152 7.42 -16.73 -13.74
N ARG A 153 7.98 -17.88 -14.13
CA ARG A 153 7.77 -18.47 -15.46
C ARG A 153 6.37 -19.05 -15.62
N VAL A 154 5.69 -19.32 -14.50
CA VAL A 154 4.34 -19.91 -14.45
C VAL A 154 3.30 -18.84 -14.09
N LEU A 155 3.65 -17.93 -13.17
CA LEU A 155 2.74 -16.90 -12.69
C LEU A 155 3.15 -15.52 -13.22
N PRO A 156 2.29 -14.83 -13.98
CA PRO A 156 2.60 -13.49 -14.47
C PRO A 156 2.72 -12.52 -13.30
N VAL A 157 3.77 -11.71 -13.29
CA VAL A 157 3.93 -10.63 -12.32
C VAL A 157 2.99 -9.48 -12.71
N TRP A 158 2.42 -8.79 -11.72
CA TRP A 158 1.56 -7.64 -11.96
C TRP A 158 2.28 -6.54 -12.75
N GLY A 159 1.49 -5.67 -13.41
CA GLY A 159 2.02 -4.57 -14.23
C GLY A 159 2.89 -3.62 -13.41
N ALA A 160 4.05 -3.26 -13.95
CA ALA A 160 4.96 -2.31 -13.30
C ALA A 160 4.27 -0.96 -13.07
N PRO A 161 4.47 -0.32 -11.90
CA PRO A 161 4.02 1.05 -11.72
C PRO A 161 4.79 1.99 -12.68
N PRO A 162 4.25 3.18 -12.99
CA PRO A 162 5.00 4.19 -13.70
C PRO A 162 6.29 4.58 -12.93
N PRO A 163 7.26 5.23 -13.59
CA PRO A 163 8.48 5.67 -12.91
C PRO A 163 8.17 6.49 -11.66
N ARG A 164 8.93 6.28 -10.58
CA ARG A 164 8.77 6.95 -9.28
C ARG A 164 8.59 8.47 -9.40
N ALA A 165 9.40 9.10 -10.26
CA ALA A 165 9.38 10.55 -10.50
C ALA A 165 8.14 11.05 -11.26
N HIS A 166 7.36 10.16 -11.87
CA HIS A 166 6.17 10.49 -12.67
C HIS A 166 4.86 10.11 -11.95
N LEU A 167 4.91 9.70 -10.68
CA LEU A 167 3.70 9.45 -9.90
C LEU A 167 2.87 10.74 -9.79
N GLY A 168 1.59 10.66 -10.14
CA GLY A 168 0.68 11.81 -10.17
C GLY A 168 0.84 12.72 -11.40
N ALA A 169 1.77 12.44 -12.32
CA ALA A 169 1.81 13.13 -13.59
C ALA A 169 0.57 12.76 -14.42
N VAL A 170 -0.15 13.77 -14.91
CA VAL A 170 -1.20 13.54 -15.91
C VAL A 170 -0.50 12.98 -17.16
N PRO A 171 -0.86 11.80 -17.68
CA PRO A 171 -0.28 11.31 -18.93
C PRO A 171 -0.48 12.39 -19.98
N ALA A 172 0.61 12.81 -20.64
CA ALA A 172 0.52 13.75 -21.74
C ALA A 172 -0.51 13.20 -22.73
N ALA A 173 -1.64 13.88 -22.87
CA ALA A 173 -2.66 13.51 -23.85
C ALA A 173 -1.94 13.37 -25.19
N GLY A 174 -1.97 12.16 -25.75
CA GLY A 174 -1.39 11.88 -27.05
C GLY A 174 -1.94 12.90 -28.05
N ARG A 175 -1.01 13.61 -28.70
CA ARG A 175 -1.31 14.41 -29.88
C ARG A 175 -1.63 13.49 -31.05
#